data_AF-A0A927QV21-F1
#
_entry.id   AF-A0A927QV21-F1
#
_cell.length_a   1.000
_cell.length_b   1.000
_cell.length_c   1.000
_cell.angle_alpha   90.00
_cell.angle_beta   90.00
_cell.angle_gamma   90.00
#
_symmetry.space_group_name_H-M   'P 1'
#
loop_
_entity.id
_entity.type
_entity.pdbx_description
1 polymer ?
#
loop_
_entity_poly.entity_id
_entity_poly.type
_entity_poly.pdbx_seq_one_letter_code
_entity_poly.pdbx_strand_id
1 'polypeptide(L)'
;MSNDQEFNLTEQQERNRKAFYTDLHKAETTNLISKMLLIIGVVEIIAGIICGIYFGNKVTYELSSISGRMKEVSGFQFAVAIQWWVGSIIGGLVIIGFSEIIKLLQNISNILESK
;
A
#
# COMPACT_ATOMS: atom_id res chain seq x y z
N MET A 1 -48.12 -18.28 19.08
CA MET A 1 -47.98 -16.87 18.66
C MET A 1 -46.58 -16.29 18.83
N SER A 2 -45.70 -16.86 19.67
CA SER A 2 -44.31 -16.35 19.84
C SER A 2 -43.33 -16.81 18.74
N ASN A 3 -43.41 -18.07 18.28
CA ASN A 3 -42.43 -18.62 17.34
C ASN A 3 -42.52 -18.03 15.92
N ASP A 4 -43.73 -17.67 15.47
CA ASP A 4 -43.93 -17.12 14.12
C ASP A 4 -43.37 -15.70 13.98
N GLN A 5 -43.32 -14.92 15.07
CA GLN A 5 -42.72 -13.59 15.07
C GLN A 5 -41.19 -13.65 15.07
N GLU A 6 -40.60 -14.59 15.82
CA GLU A 6 -39.15 -14.77 15.89
C GLU A 6 -38.56 -15.29 14.57
N PHE A 7 -39.29 -16.19 13.89
CA PHE A 7 -38.93 -16.70 12.56
C PHE A 7 -38.96 -15.59 11.48
N ASN A 8 -39.94 -14.69 11.55
CA ASN A 8 -40.08 -13.59 10.57
C ASN A 8 -38.99 -12.51 10.77
N LEU A 9 -38.61 -12.25 12.02
CA LEU A 9 -37.51 -11.33 12.36
C LEU A 9 -36.15 -11.84 11.86
N THR A 10 -35.88 -13.13 12.00
CA THR A 10 -34.62 -13.73 11.54
C THR A 10 -34.50 -13.71 10.02
N GLU A 11 -35.57 -14.04 9.28
CA GLU A 11 -35.56 -13.91 7.82
C GLU A 11 -35.35 -12.47 7.34
N GLN A 12 -35.98 -11.50 8.00
CA GLN A 12 -35.87 -10.10 7.62
C GLN A 12 -34.47 -9.55 7.90
N GLN A 13 -33.85 -9.96 9.02
CA GLN A 13 -32.45 -9.67 9.29
C GLN A 13 -31.50 -10.28 8.25
N GLU A 14 -31.74 -11.52 7.82
CA GLU A 14 -30.94 -12.15 6.77
C GLU A 14 -31.07 -11.45 5.41
N ARG A 15 -32.27 -11.00 5.05
CA ARG A 15 -32.50 -10.23 3.82
C ARG A 15 -31.78 -8.88 3.85
N ASN A 16 -31.89 -8.15 4.96
CA ASN A 16 -31.18 -6.88 5.14
C ASN A 16 -29.66 -7.07 5.11
N ARG A 17 -29.17 -8.15 5.73
CA ARG A 17 -27.75 -8.52 5.71
C ARG A 17 -27.26 -8.80 4.28
N LYS A 18 -28.00 -9.59 3.50
CA LYS A 18 -27.66 -9.92 2.10
C LYS A 18 -27.71 -8.68 1.19
N ALA A 19 -28.72 -7.82 1.35
CA ALA A 19 -28.82 -6.56 0.62
C ALA A 19 -27.61 -5.66 0.90
N PHE A 20 -27.25 -5.50 2.17
CA PHE A 20 -26.08 -4.71 2.59
C PHE A 20 -24.76 -5.25 2.00
N TYR A 21 -24.54 -6.57 2.00
CA TYR A 21 -23.35 -7.17 1.37
C TYR A 21 -23.35 -7.02 -0.16
N THR A 22 -24.51 -7.05 -0.78
CA THR A 22 -24.65 -6.87 -2.24
C THR A 22 -24.35 -5.43 -2.63
N ASP A 23 -24.80 -4.45 -1.84
CA ASP A 23 -24.50 -3.04 -2.05
C ASP A 23 -23.03 -2.73 -1.80
N LEU A 24 -22.39 -3.36 -0.79
CA LEU A 24 -20.94 -3.28 -0.58
C LEU A 24 -20.15 -3.83 -1.77
N HIS A 25 -20.58 -4.94 -2.36
CA HIS A 25 -19.91 -5.53 -3.52
C HIS A 25 -20.17 -4.72 -4.80
N LYS A 26 -21.36 -4.13 -4.95
CA LYS A 26 -21.69 -3.26 -6.09
C LYS A 26 -21.01 -1.90 -6.01
N ALA A 27 -20.74 -1.40 -4.80
CA ALA A 27 -19.91 -0.23 -4.55
C ALA A 27 -18.43 -0.46 -4.91
N GLU A 28 -18.04 -1.68 -5.30
CA GLU A 28 -16.78 -1.95 -6.00
C GLU A 28 -16.80 -1.37 -7.43
N THR A 29 -17.24 -0.12 -7.57
CA THR A 29 -16.88 0.72 -8.71
C THR A 29 -15.36 0.76 -8.73
N THR A 30 -14.78 0.19 -9.78
CA THR A 30 -13.33 0.10 -9.96
C THR A 30 -12.74 1.51 -10.01
N ASN A 31 -12.33 2.03 -8.86
CA ASN A 31 -11.67 3.33 -8.80
C ASN A 31 -10.30 3.19 -9.44
N LEU A 32 -10.21 3.65 -10.69
CA LEU A 32 -9.00 3.56 -11.50
C LEU A 32 -7.83 4.31 -10.82
N ILE A 33 -8.11 5.43 -10.14
CA ILE A 33 -7.10 6.22 -9.41
C ILE A 33 -6.53 5.40 -8.24
N SER A 34 -7.38 4.78 -7.43
CA SER A 34 -6.93 3.88 -6.35
C SER A 34 -6.08 2.74 -6.91
N LYS A 35 -6.55 2.04 -7.95
CA LYS A 35 -5.77 0.97 -8.59
C LYS A 35 -4.41 1.45 -9.10
N MET A 36 -4.33 2.64 -9.70
CA MET A 36 -3.06 3.21 -10.17
C MET A 36 -2.12 3.54 -9.00
N LEU A 37 -2.63 4.13 -7.92
CA LEU A 37 -1.82 4.43 -6.73
C LEU A 37 -1.26 3.16 -6.08
N LEU A 38 -2.06 2.09 -6.00
CA LEU A 38 -1.59 0.80 -5.53
C LEU A 38 -0.39 0.30 -6.36
N ILE A 39 -0.52 0.35 -7.70
CA ILE A 39 0.54 -0.06 -8.62
C ILE A 39 1.78 0.81 -8.43
N ILE A 40 1.62 2.13 -8.34
CA ILE A 40 2.74 3.07 -8.15
C ILE A 40 3.50 2.75 -6.86
N GLY A 41 2.79 2.54 -5.74
CA GLY A 41 3.43 2.20 -4.47
C GLY A 41 4.19 0.87 -4.52
N VAL A 42 3.65 -0.15 -5.20
CA VAL A 42 4.37 -1.42 -5.40
C VAL A 42 5.62 -1.23 -6.27
N VAL A 43 5.51 -0.46 -7.35
CA VAL A 43 6.64 -0.15 -8.25
C VAL A 43 7.72 0.63 -7.51
N GLU A 44 7.36 1.59 -6.65
CA GLU A 44 8.31 2.34 -5.83
C GLU A 44 9.14 1.41 -4.93
N ILE A 45 8.50 0.46 -4.24
CA ILE A 45 9.19 -0.51 -3.38
C ILE A 45 10.18 -1.34 -4.20
N ILE A 46 9.74 -1.88 -5.33
CA ILE A 46 10.60 -2.70 -6.20
C ILE A 46 11.78 -1.87 -6.74
N ALA A 47 11.51 -0.65 -7.23
CA ALA A 47 12.52 0.24 -7.74
C ALA A 47 13.55 0.62 -6.66
N GLY A 48 13.11 0.87 -5.43
CA GLY A 48 14.00 1.17 -4.31
C GLY A 48 14.89 0.00 -3.90
N ILE A 49 14.38 -1.25 -3.96
CA ILE A 49 15.20 -2.45 -3.76
C ILE A 49 16.31 -2.53 -4.81
N ILE A 50 15.95 -2.35 -6.08
CA ILE A 50 16.90 -2.36 -7.21
C ILE A 50 17.93 -1.24 -7.06
N CYS A 51 17.50 -0.02 -6.74
CA CYS A 51 18.38 1.12 -6.49
C CYS A 51 19.33 0.84 -5.33
N GLY A 52 18.86 0.27 -4.22
CA GLY A 52 19.72 -0.08 -3.09
C GLY A 52 20.81 -1.07 -3.45
N ILE A 53 20.51 -2.08 -4.28
CA ILE A 53 21.51 -3.03 -4.79
C ILE A 53 22.50 -2.33 -5.73
N TYR A 54 21.99 -1.50 -6.65
CA TYR A 54 22.83 -0.81 -7.63
C TYR A 54 23.77 0.21 -6.97
N PHE A 55 23.26 1.07 -6.10
CA PHE A 55 24.05 2.08 -5.40
C PHE A 55 24.92 1.48 -4.30
N GLY A 56 24.48 0.41 -3.65
CA GLY A 56 25.26 -0.33 -2.67
C GLY A 56 26.51 -0.99 -3.28
N ASN A 57 26.52 -1.29 -4.58
CA ASN A 57 27.66 -1.91 -5.26
C ASN A 57 28.62 -0.93 -5.95
N LYS A 58 28.44 0.39 -5.75
CA LYS A 58 29.36 1.37 -6.33
C LYS A 58 30.62 1.52 -5.47
N VAL A 59 31.76 1.67 -6.15
CA VAL A 59 33.03 2.03 -5.52
C VAL A 59 32.88 3.41 -4.89
N THR A 60 33.14 3.51 -3.59
CA THR A 60 33.27 4.80 -2.90
C THR A 60 34.71 5.05 -2.52
N TYR A 61 34.99 6.35 -2.38
CA TYR A 61 36.29 6.83 -1.96
C TYR A 61 36.19 7.22 -0.48
N GLU A 62 36.91 6.51 0.37
CA GLU A 62 37.03 6.87 1.79
C GLU A 62 38.36 7.59 2.02
N LEU A 63 38.35 8.60 2.90
CA LEU A 63 39.57 9.31 3.29
C LEU A 63 40.38 8.42 4.23
N SER A 64 41.55 7.95 3.79
CA SER A 64 42.44 7.16 4.63
C SER A 64 42.96 8.01 5.79
N SER A 65 42.62 7.64 7.02
CA SER A 65 43.08 8.29 8.25
C SER A 65 44.60 8.25 8.45
N ILE A 66 45.28 7.32 7.78
CA ILE A 66 46.73 7.10 7.90
C ILE A 66 47.52 7.87 6.83
N SER A 67 46.97 7.99 5.62
CA SER A 67 47.69 8.57 4.47
C SER A 67 47.13 9.90 3.97
N GLY A 68 45.96 10.33 4.46
CA GLY A 68 45.26 11.53 3.99
C GLY A 68 44.81 11.46 2.52
N ARG A 69 44.96 10.30 1.87
CA ARG A 69 44.60 10.07 0.46
C ARG A 69 43.25 9.37 0.38
N MET A 70 42.52 9.63 -0.70
CA MET A 70 41.33 8.86 -1.03
C MET A 70 41.74 7.43 -1.38
N LYS A 71 41.20 6.46 -0.65
CA LYS A 71 41.36 5.04 -0.93
C LYS A 71 40.06 4.53 -1.54
N GLU A 72 40.16 3.82 -2.65
CA GLU A 72 39.02 3.06 -3.17
C GLU A 72 38.70 1.93 -2.21
N VAL A 73 37.46 1.94 -1.71
CA VAL A 73 36.90 0.84 -0.94
C VAL A 73 35.94 0.12 -1.88
N SER A 74 36.38 -1.04 -2.37
CA SER A 74 35.55 -1.93 -3.18
C SER A 74 34.81 -2.88 -2.25
N GLY A 75 33.48 -2.80 -2.21
CA GLY A 75 32.64 -3.68 -1.42
C GLY A 75 31.20 -3.23 -1.43
N PHE A 76 30.29 -4.15 -1.09
CA PHE A 76 28.88 -3.82 -0.99
C PHE A 76 28.61 -2.98 0.27
N GLN A 77 28.14 -1.76 0.08
CA GLN A 77 27.81 -0.82 1.14
C GLN A 77 26.39 -1.05 1.63
N PHE A 78 26.26 -1.91 2.63
CA PHE A 78 24.97 -2.21 3.27
C PHE A 78 24.28 -0.96 3.83
N ALA A 79 25.03 0.01 4.36
CA ALA A 79 24.44 1.25 4.87
C ALA A 79 23.66 2.02 3.80
N VAL A 80 24.24 2.16 2.60
CA VAL A 80 23.60 2.82 1.45
C VAL A 80 22.40 2.00 0.98
N ALA A 81 22.55 0.68 0.85
CA ALA A 81 21.48 -0.20 0.42
C ALA A 81 20.27 -0.16 1.37
N ILE A 82 20.51 -0.23 2.68
CA ILE A 82 19.46 -0.17 3.72
C ILE A 82 18.73 1.17 3.67
N GLN A 83 19.45 2.29 3.48
CA GLN A 83 18.82 3.60 3.36
C GLN A 83 17.83 3.65 2.19
N TRP A 84 18.20 3.10 1.03
CA TRP A 84 17.31 2.99 -0.13
C TRP A 84 16.12 2.08 0.15
N TRP A 85 16.34 0.90 0.73
CA TRP A 85 15.28 -0.07 1.02
C TRP A 85 14.26 0.48 2.01
N VAL A 86 14.73 1.01 3.14
CA VAL A 86 13.84 1.57 4.18
C VAL A 86 13.08 2.76 3.62
N GLY A 87 13.75 3.66 2.89
CA GLY A 87 13.11 4.81 2.26
C GLY A 87 11.98 4.41 1.32
N SER A 88 12.24 3.47 0.40
CA SER A 88 11.23 3.02 -0.57
C SER A 88 10.11 2.19 0.05
N ILE A 89 10.40 1.42 1.10
CA ILE A 89 9.37 0.64 1.82
C ILE A 89 8.41 1.61 2.51
N ILE A 90 8.93 2.59 3.25
CA ILE A 90 8.09 3.57 3.94
C ILE A 90 7.31 4.41 2.92
N GLY A 91 7.97 4.93 1.88
CA GLY A 91 7.33 5.71 0.82
C GLY A 91 6.21 4.93 0.11
N GLY A 92 6.51 3.72 -0.35
CA GLY A 92 5.54 2.89 -1.05
C GLY A 92 4.37 2.47 -0.18
N LEU A 93 4.60 2.15 1.10
CA LEU A 93 3.52 1.85 2.05
C LEU A 93 2.60 3.05 2.27
N VAL A 94 3.14 4.26 2.31
CA VAL A 94 2.34 5.49 2.42
C VAL A 94 1.46 5.67 1.19
N ILE A 95 2.01 5.48 -0.02
CA ILE A 95 1.22 5.57 -1.27
C ILE A 95 0.10 4.52 -1.30
N ILE A 96 0.42 3.28 -0.92
CA ILE A 96 -0.58 2.19 -0.83
C ILE A 96 -1.66 2.54 0.21
N GLY A 97 -1.28 3.12 1.35
CA GLY A 97 -2.24 3.59 2.36
C GLY A 97 -3.21 4.64 1.78
N PHE A 98 -2.70 5.61 1.02
CA PHE A 98 -3.55 6.60 0.33
C PHE A 98 -4.47 5.96 -0.72
N SER A 99 -4.00 4.95 -1.45
CA SER A 99 -4.83 4.18 -2.39
C SER A 99 -6.07 3.59 -1.71
N GLU A 100 -5.90 3.00 -0.52
CA GLU A 100 -7.02 2.41 0.24
C GLU A 100 -7.96 3.48 0.79
N ILE A 101 -7.43 4.61 1.27
CA ILE A 101 -8.26 5.74 1.73
C ILE A 101 -9.14 6.28 0.60
N ILE A 102 -8.58 6.44 -0.61
CA ILE A 102 -9.33 6.91 -1.78
C ILE A 102 -10.42 5.92 -2.19
N LYS A 103 -10.12 4.62 -2.13
CA LYS A 103 -11.11 3.57 -2.39
C LYS A 103 -12.28 3.65 -1.41
N LEU A 104 -11.98 3.79 -0.12
CA LEU A 104 -13.00 3.95 0.93
C LEU A 104 -13.83 5.21 0.73
N LEU A 105 -13.19 6.34 0.40
CA LEU A 105 -13.88 7.60 0.17
C LEU A 105 -14.84 7.53 -1.02
N GLN A 106 -14.41 6.89 -2.12
CA GLN A 106 -15.27 6.68 -3.29
C GLN A 106 -16.49 5.83 -2.93
N ASN A 107 -16.29 4.77 -2.14
CA ASN A 107 -17.39 3.92 -1.69
C ASN A 107 -18.40 4.71 -0.84
N ILE A 108 -17.93 5.57 0.07
CA ILE A 108 -18.79 6.45 0.87
C ILE A 108 -19.56 7.44 -0.02
N SER A 109 -18.89 8.06 -0.99
CA SER A 109 -19.52 9.00 -1.93
C SER A 109 -20.65 8.34 -2.70
N ASN A 110 -20.41 7.15 -3.26
CA ASN A 110 -21.41 6.40 -4.03
C ASN A 110 -22.63 6.04 -3.17
N ILE A 111 -22.44 5.71 -1.89
CA ILE A 111 -23.55 5.42 -0.95
C ILE A 111 -24.37 6.68 -0.69
N LEU A 112 -23.73 7.83 -0.50
CA LEU A 112 -24.41 9.10 -0.24
C LEU A 112 -25.23 9.57 -1.46
N GLU A 113 -24.72 9.41 -2.67
CA GLU A 113 -25.44 9.76 -3.91
C GLU A 113 -26.63 8.83 -4.21
N SER A 114 -26.67 7.65 -3.60
CA SER A 114 -27.76 6.69 -3.78
C SER A 114 -28.97 6.90 -2.85
N LYS A 115 -28.88 7.85 -1.91
CA LYS A 115 -29.96 8.24 -0.98
C LYS A 115 -30.66 9.50 -1.45
#